data_AF-A0A7G3ZJA7-F1
#
_entry.id   AF-A0A7G3ZJA7-F1
#
_cell.length_a   1.000
_cell.length_b   1.000
_cell.length_c   1.000
_cell.angle_alpha   90.00
_cell.angle_beta   90.00
_cell.angle_gamma   90.00
#
_symmetry.space_group_name_H-M   'P 1'
#
loop_
_entity.id
_entity.type
_entity.pdbx_description
1 polymer ?
#
loop_
_entity_poly.entity_id
_entity_poly.type
_entity_poly.pdbx_seq_one_letter_code
_entity_poly.pdbx_strand_id
1 'polypeptide(L)'
;MSITCGPCNLSLINLACRRVINAWHCWHLANIDPKQDSLSVATAMSEAANGLPAPWTVRYSKSKKREYFFNPETKASQWEEPEGTDHGLLKQYLAEHPVRVRCLHILCKHSDSRRPASHRSEHITISKAEAIEELQEIQRRLESGESFESLAKERSDCSSYKRGGDLGFFGKGEMQGSFEKAAFALKVGETSGVVETESGVHLIKRVQ
;
A
#
# COMPACT_ATOMS: atom_id res chain seq x y z
N MET A 1 14.81 -64.93 48.75
CA MET A 1 14.14 -63.84 47.99
C MET A 1 12.88 -64.41 47.37
N SER A 2 11.86 -63.57 47.33
CA SER A 2 10.46 -63.91 47.59
C SER A 2 9.67 -64.44 46.38
N ILE A 3 8.55 -65.07 46.76
CA ILE A 3 7.52 -65.81 46.02
C ILE A 3 6.63 -64.87 45.16
N THR A 4 5.98 -65.44 44.14
CA THR A 4 4.58 -65.24 43.61
C THR A 4 4.57 -64.98 42.08
N CYS A 5 4.02 -65.82 41.19
CA CYS A 5 2.68 -66.45 40.97
C CYS A 5 1.60 -65.56 40.32
N GLY A 6 1.41 -65.74 38.99
CA GLY A 6 0.14 -65.81 38.23
C GLY A 6 -0.72 -64.53 38.05
N PRO A 7 -1.88 -64.59 37.36
CA PRO A 7 -2.42 -65.71 36.55
C PRO A 7 -3.24 -65.31 35.27
N CYS A 8 -3.73 -66.34 34.56
CA CYS A 8 -5.07 -66.58 33.92
C CYS A 8 -5.94 -65.42 33.37
N ASN A 9 -6.49 -65.44 32.14
CA ASN A 9 -7.45 -66.35 31.45
C ASN A 9 -8.93 -65.93 31.58
N LEU A 10 -9.70 -66.14 30.49
CA LEU A 10 -11.18 -66.17 30.34
C LEU A 10 -11.89 -64.83 30.57
N SER A 11 -13.01 -64.45 29.94
CA SER A 11 -13.90 -65.03 28.92
C SER A 11 -15.08 -64.06 28.75
N LEU A 12 -15.72 -64.07 27.57
CA LEU A 12 -17.17 -64.03 27.35
C LEU A 12 -18.04 -63.01 28.12
N ILE A 13 -18.83 -62.21 27.37
CA ILE A 13 -20.30 -61.99 27.49
C ILE A 13 -20.65 -60.94 26.41
N ASN A 14 -21.19 -61.34 25.24
CA ASN A 14 -22.61 -61.53 24.90
C ASN A 14 -23.53 -60.28 24.96
N LEU A 15 -24.37 -60.18 23.93
CA LEU A 15 -25.67 -59.51 23.84
C LEU A 15 -25.76 -57.98 23.56
N ALA A 16 -26.05 -57.70 22.28
CA ALA A 16 -27.24 -56.99 21.78
C ALA A 16 -27.87 -55.83 22.60
N CYS A 17 -28.07 -54.72 21.87
CA CYS A 17 -29.17 -53.76 22.00
C CYS A 17 -29.32 -52.95 23.29
N ARG A 18 -28.88 -51.68 23.23
CA ARG A 18 -29.53 -50.48 23.82
C ARG A 18 -28.81 -49.27 23.21
N ARG A 19 -29.23 -48.71 22.08
CA ARG A 19 -30.36 -47.77 21.91
C ARG A 19 -30.44 -46.73 23.04
N VAL A 20 -30.23 -45.47 22.64
CA VAL A 20 -30.59 -44.21 23.30
C VAL A 20 -29.69 -43.80 24.46
N ILE A 21 -28.73 -42.90 24.16
CA ILE A 21 -28.36 -41.66 24.88
C ILE A 21 -27.03 -41.20 24.26
N ASN A 22 -27.09 -40.16 23.43
CA ASN A 22 -26.03 -39.17 23.14
C ASN A 22 -26.27 -38.44 21.81
N ALA A 23 -27.53 -38.08 21.53
CA ALA A 23 -27.89 -37.16 20.44
C ALA A 23 -28.03 -35.70 20.91
N TRP A 24 -27.66 -35.38 22.16
CA TRP A 24 -27.77 -34.01 22.71
C TRP A 24 -26.42 -33.30 22.88
N HIS A 25 -25.29 -34.01 22.83
CA HIS A 25 -23.97 -33.37 22.91
C HIS A 25 -23.34 -33.02 21.55
N CYS A 26 -24.00 -33.34 20.43
CA CYS A 26 -23.51 -33.00 19.08
C CYS A 26 -24.25 -31.84 18.41
N TRP A 27 -25.29 -31.26 19.02
CA TRP A 27 -26.04 -30.16 18.37
C TRP A 27 -25.56 -28.77 18.79
N HIS A 28 -24.75 -28.64 19.84
CA HIS A 28 -24.28 -27.33 20.31
C HIS A 28 -22.95 -26.87 19.70
N LEU A 29 -22.29 -27.70 18.88
CA LEU A 29 -21.02 -27.38 18.23
C LEU A 29 -21.14 -27.18 16.71
N ALA A 30 -22.36 -27.15 16.15
CA ALA A 30 -22.60 -27.02 14.72
C ALA A 30 -23.06 -25.63 14.26
N ASN A 31 -23.04 -24.62 15.13
CA ASN A 31 -23.42 -23.23 14.81
C ASN A 31 -22.31 -22.23 15.19
N ILE A 32 -21.06 -22.55 14.86
CA ILE A 32 -19.99 -21.56 14.84
C ILE A 32 -19.77 -21.22 13.36
N ASP A 33 -20.29 -20.07 12.94
CA ASP A 33 -20.21 -19.59 11.56
C ASP A 33 -18.78 -19.11 11.29
N PRO A 34 -17.94 -19.82 10.51
CA PRO A 34 -16.52 -19.49 10.34
C PRO A 34 -16.30 -18.16 9.60
N LYS A 35 -17.36 -17.59 9.01
CA LYS A 35 -17.30 -16.31 8.31
C LYS A 35 -17.31 -15.11 9.26
N GLN A 36 -17.93 -15.22 10.44
CA GLN A 36 -17.97 -14.11 11.41
C GLN A 36 -16.62 -13.95 12.13
N ASP A 37 -15.91 -15.05 12.40
CA ASP A 37 -14.55 -14.97 12.93
C ASP A 37 -13.53 -14.54 11.87
N SER A 38 -13.69 -14.94 10.60
CA SER A 38 -12.76 -14.52 9.54
C SER A 38 -12.70 -12.99 9.34
N LEU A 39 -13.80 -12.29 9.62
CA LEU A 39 -13.87 -10.83 9.59
C LEU A 39 -13.28 -10.19 10.85
N SER A 40 -13.35 -10.85 12.03
CA SER A 40 -12.76 -10.34 13.27
C SER A 40 -11.25 -10.60 13.35
N VAL A 41 -10.75 -11.76 12.89
CA VAL A 41 -9.31 -12.04 12.81
C VAL A 41 -8.61 -11.31 11.65
N ALA A 42 -9.27 -11.09 10.51
CA ALA A 42 -8.68 -10.25 9.45
C ALA A 42 -8.61 -8.77 9.84
N THR A 43 -9.52 -8.31 10.71
CA THR A 43 -9.47 -6.96 11.30
C THR A 43 -8.36 -6.87 12.34
N ALA A 44 -8.25 -7.86 13.25
CA ALA A 44 -7.20 -7.90 14.28
C ALA A 44 -5.77 -8.11 13.73
N MET A 45 -5.59 -8.84 12.62
CA MET A 45 -4.28 -9.00 11.98
C MET A 45 -3.79 -7.74 11.24
N SER A 46 -4.63 -6.72 11.09
CA SER A 46 -4.25 -5.42 10.50
C SER A 46 -3.95 -4.33 11.53
N GLU A 47 -4.28 -4.55 12.81
CA GLU A 47 -4.23 -3.54 13.87
C GLU A 47 -2.86 -3.43 14.56
N ALA A 48 -1.98 -4.42 14.41
CA ALA A 48 -0.65 -4.44 15.04
C ALA A 48 0.52 -4.24 14.04
N ALA A 49 0.25 -3.98 12.76
CA ALA A 49 1.29 -3.96 11.73
C ALA A 49 2.10 -2.65 11.70
N ASN A 50 1.60 -1.57 12.30
CA ASN A 50 2.19 -0.24 12.20
C ASN A 50 2.92 0.24 13.46
N GLY A 51 3.03 -0.61 14.49
CA GLY A 51 3.67 -0.27 15.76
C GLY A 51 2.90 0.70 16.66
N LEU A 52 1.71 1.16 16.27
CA LEU A 52 0.86 2.02 17.08
C LEU A 52 -0.18 1.20 17.85
N PRO A 53 -0.54 1.62 19.07
CA PRO A 53 -1.69 1.07 19.76
C PRO A 53 -2.96 1.39 18.95
N ALA A 54 -3.82 0.39 18.71
CA ALA A 54 -5.15 0.66 18.17
C ALA A 54 -5.92 1.61 19.11
N PRO A 55 -6.67 2.60 18.60
CA PRO A 55 -7.03 2.86 17.20
C PRO A 55 -6.15 3.95 16.53
N TRP A 56 -4.94 4.22 17.02
CA TRP A 56 -4.15 5.36 16.55
C TRP A 56 -3.66 5.22 15.11
N THR A 57 -3.63 6.34 14.38
CA THR A 57 -3.19 6.41 12.98
C THR A 57 -2.23 7.58 12.76
N VAL A 58 -1.26 7.43 11.85
CA VAL A 58 -0.36 8.52 11.46
C VAL A 58 -1.01 9.38 10.36
N ARG A 59 -0.97 10.70 10.55
CA ARG A 59 -1.43 11.69 9.57
C ARG A 59 -0.40 12.78 9.37
N TYR A 60 -0.51 13.52 8.27
CA TYR A 60 0.35 14.66 7.99
C TYR A 60 -0.39 15.98 8.18
N SER A 61 0.19 16.90 8.94
CA SER A 61 -0.32 18.26 9.08
C SER A 61 0.23 19.16 7.99
N LYS A 62 -0.63 19.65 7.09
CA LYS A 62 -0.23 20.58 6.02
C LYS A 62 0.29 21.92 6.57
N SER A 63 -0.27 22.41 7.67
CA SER A 63 0.08 23.70 8.28
C SER A 63 1.39 23.64 9.08
N LYS A 64 1.60 22.56 9.84
CA LYS A 64 2.80 22.37 10.67
C LYS A 64 3.91 21.60 9.95
N LYS A 65 3.64 21.11 8.75
CA LYS A 65 4.56 20.36 7.88
C LYS A 65 5.22 19.15 8.57
N ARG A 66 4.52 18.52 9.51
CA ARG A 66 5.00 17.34 10.26
C ARG A 66 3.89 16.31 10.45
N GLU A 67 4.30 15.08 10.72
CA GLU A 67 3.41 14.00 11.13
C GLU A 67 2.82 14.25 12.52
N TYR A 68 1.62 13.72 12.73
CA TYR A 68 0.92 13.69 14.00
C TYR A 68 0.10 12.41 14.10
N PHE A 69 -0.25 12.03 15.33
CA PHE A 69 -1.04 10.85 15.63
C PHE A 69 -2.49 11.27 15.84
N PHE A 70 -3.39 10.54 15.21
CA PHE A 70 -4.82 10.78 15.28
C PHE A 70 -5.56 9.53 15.72
N ASN A 71 -6.35 9.68 16.78
CA ASN A 71 -7.26 8.66 17.25
C ASN A 71 -8.66 8.90 16.62
N PRO A 72 -9.17 8.00 15.76
CA PRO A 72 -10.44 8.17 15.09
C PRO A 72 -11.65 7.97 16.02
N GLU A 73 -11.51 7.31 17.17
CA GLU A 73 -12.59 7.10 18.13
C GLU A 73 -12.79 8.34 19.01
N THR A 74 -11.72 8.80 19.66
CA THR A 74 -11.76 9.95 20.56
C THR A 74 -11.65 11.28 19.83
N LYS A 75 -11.30 11.25 18.53
CA LYS A 75 -10.95 12.43 17.71
C LYS A 75 -9.77 13.23 18.26
N ALA A 76 -9.00 12.65 19.19
CA ALA A 76 -7.80 13.27 19.73
C ALA A 76 -6.68 13.32 18.68
N SER A 77 -5.95 14.43 18.65
CA SER A 77 -4.74 14.60 17.84
C SER A 77 -3.59 14.98 18.75
N GLN A 78 -2.43 14.32 18.59
CA GLN A 78 -1.24 14.62 19.37
C GLN A 78 0.03 14.52 18.52
N TRP A 79 1.08 15.19 18.97
CA TRP A 79 2.35 15.28 18.24
C TRP A 79 3.35 14.20 18.69
N GLU A 80 3.23 13.81 19.95
CA GLU A 80 4.01 12.78 20.61
C GLU A 80 3.40 11.41 20.35
N GLU A 81 4.24 10.39 20.34
CA GLU A 81 3.81 9.01 20.15
C GLU A 81 2.89 8.57 21.30
N PRO A 82 1.76 7.90 21.01
CA PRO A 82 0.84 7.43 22.05
C PRO A 82 1.50 6.37 22.94
N GLU A 83 1.04 6.27 24.18
CA GLU A 83 1.56 5.31 25.14
C GLU A 83 1.35 3.87 24.66
N GLY A 84 2.41 3.04 24.74
CA GLY A 84 2.39 1.68 24.20
C GLY A 84 2.79 1.54 22.74
N THR A 85 3.34 2.59 22.12
CA THR A 85 3.93 2.52 20.77
C THR A 85 5.22 1.69 20.76
N ASP A 86 5.33 0.75 19.83
CA ASP A 86 6.59 0.09 19.50
C ASP A 86 7.37 0.97 18.51
N HIS A 87 8.34 1.71 19.03
CA HIS A 87 9.17 2.64 18.25
C HIS A 87 9.92 1.95 17.09
N GLY A 88 10.34 0.70 17.26
CA GLY A 88 11.10 -0.04 16.25
C GLY A 88 10.22 -0.40 15.07
N LEU A 89 9.05 -0.97 15.37
CA LEU A 89 8.06 -1.36 14.36
C LEU A 89 7.46 -0.15 13.66
N LEU A 90 7.13 0.93 14.40
CA LEU A 90 6.61 2.16 13.82
C LEU A 90 7.60 2.79 12.84
N LYS A 91 8.89 2.84 13.20
CA LYS A 91 9.93 3.35 12.32
C LYS A 91 10.05 2.54 11.03
N GLN A 92 9.99 1.21 11.12
CA GLN A 92 10.00 0.34 9.95
C GLN A 92 8.76 0.56 9.08
N TYR A 93 7.58 0.58 9.69
CA TYR A 93 6.32 0.82 9.00
C TYR A 93 6.32 2.16 8.26
N LEU A 94 6.80 3.24 8.87
CA LEU A 94 6.88 4.55 8.21
C LEU A 94 7.91 4.60 7.07
N ALA A 95 8.94 3.76 7.12
CA ALA A 95 9.90 3.62 6.03
C ALA A 95 9.28 2.90 4.82
N GLU A 96 8.45 1.88 5.07
CA GLU A 96 7.76 1.10 4.04
C GLU A 96 6.49 1.82 3.52
N HIS A 97 5.83 2.59 4.38
CA HIS A 97 4.58 3.30 4.11
C HIS A 97 4.72 4.79 4.41
N PRO A 98 5.48 5.52 3.58
CA PRO A 98 5.66 6.95 3.74
C PRO A 98 4.31 7.67 3.61
N VAL A 99 4.06 8.65 4.48
CA VAL A 99 2.83 9.47 4.41
C VAL A 99 2.88 10.40 3.19
N ARG A 100 4.09 10.80 2.79
CA ARG A 100 4.36 11.65 1.64
C ARG A 100 5.57 11.13 0.88
N VAL A 101 5.52 11.25 -0.44
CA VAL A 101 6.63 10.91 -1.34
C VAL A 101 7.06 12.15 -2.11
N ARG A 102 8.33 12.17 -2.55
CA ARG A 102 8.82 13.19 -3.48
C ARG A 102 9.18 12.52 -4.79
N CYS A 103 8.61 13.03 -5.88
CA CYS A 103 8.83 12.48 -7.21
C CYS A 103 9.21 13.57 -8.20
N LEU A 104 10.02 13.14 -9.18
CA LEU A 104 10.19 13.83 -10.45
C LEU A 104 9.23 13.22 -11.46
N HIS A 105 8.79 14.01 -12.43
CA HIS A 105 8.06 13.48 -13.57
C HIS A 105 8.42 14.14 -14.90
N ILE A 106 8.17 13.39 -15.98
CA ILE A 106 8.17 13.88 -17.35
C ILE A 106 6.76 13.66 -17.88
N LEU A 107 6.08 14.74 -18.24
CA LEU A 107 4.74 14.69 -18.81
C LEU A 107 4.84 14.90 -20.32
N CYS A 108 4.31 13.96 -21.11
CA CYS A 108 4.03 14.17 -22.52
C CYS A 108 2.52 14.27 -22.71
N LYS A 109 2.06 15.42 -23.18
CA LYS A 109 0.64 15.63 -23.51
C LYS A 109 0.34 15.12 -24.91
N HIS A 110 -0.93 14.83 -25.15
CA HIS A 110 -1.46 14.42 -26.46
C HIS A 110 -2.79 15.15 -26.73
N SER A 111 -3.36 14.95 -27.92
CA SER A 111 -4.64 15.53 -28.38
C SER A 111 -5.77 15.36 -27.36
N ASP A 112 -5.86 14.17 -26.76
CA ASP A 112 -6.93 13.82 -25.82
C ASP A 112 -6.63 14.23 -24.35
N SER A 113 -5.52 14.92 -24.11
CA SER A 113 -5.22 15.45 -22.77
C SER A 113 -6.22 16.55 -22.40
N ARG A 114 -6.63 16.61 -21.14
CA ARG A 114 -7.59 17.61 -20.61
C ARG A 114 -7.26 19.06 -20.99
N ARG A 115 -5.96 19.38 -21.14
CA ARG A 115 -5.48 20.66 -21.65
C ARG A 115 -4.33 20.43 -22.64
N PRO A 116 -4.59 20.31 -23.95
CA PRO A 116 -3.59 19.98 -24.97
C PRO A 116 -2.77 21.21 -25.37
N ALA A 117 -2.16 21.86 -24.37
CA ALA A 117 -1.30 23.02 -24.52
C ALA A 117 -0.24 23.02 -23.41
N SER A 118 0.98 23.41 -23.71
CA SER A 118 2.11 23.50 -22.77
C SER A 118 2.96 24.74 -23.04
N HIS A 119 4.10 24.84 -22.37
CA HIS A 119 5.09 25.87 -22.68
C HIS A 119 5.81 25.61 -24.01
N ARG A 120 5.76 24.37 -24.52
CA ARG A 120 6.43 23.95 -25.77
C ARG A 120 5.56 24.17 -27.00
N SER A 121 4.24 24.06 -26.84
CA SER A 121 3.27 24.27 -27.92
C SER A 121 1.94 24.77 -27.37
N GLU A 122 1.35 25.74 -28.07
CA GLU A 122 0.01 26.25 -27.78
C GLU A 122 -1.08 25.21 -28.11
N HIS A 123 -0.84 24.36 -29.11
CA HIS A 123 -1.80 23.36 -29.60
C HIS A 123 -1.07 22.03 -29.83
N ILE A 124 -1.34 21.05 -28.97
CA ILE A 124 -0.71 19.73 -29.02
C ILE A 124 -1.63 18.78 -29.80
N THR A 125 -1.17 18.36 -30.98
CA THR A 125 -1.93 17.52 -31.91
C THR A 125 -1.45 16.08 -31.98
N ILE A 126 -0.36 15.74 -31.29
CA ILE A 126 0.17 14.37 -31.28
C ILE A 126 -0.85 13.42 -30.65
N SER A 127 -0.94 12.21 -31.20
CA SER A 127 -1.78 11.15 -30.67
C SER A 127 -1.21 10.63 -29.35
N LYS A 128 -2.06 9.93 -28.60
CA LYS A 128 -1.63 9.24 -27.37
C LYS A 128 -0.54 8.21 -27.65
N ALA A 129 -0.61 7.48 -28.76
CA ALA A 129 0.38 6.47 -29.14
C ALA A 129 1.76 7.11 -29.37
N GLU A 130 1.82 8.20 -30.12
CA GLU A 130 3.07 8.96 -30.33
C GLU A 130 3.64 9.48 -29.01
N ALA A 131 2.80 10.01 -28.12
CA ALA A 131 3.26 10.46 -26.80
C ALA A 131 3.85 9.32 -25.94
N ILE A 132 3.33 8.10 -26.07
CA ILE A 132 3.87 6.90 -25.41
C ILE A 132 5.22 6.52 -26.03
N GLU A 133 5.33 6.50 -27.36
CA GLU A 133 6.58 6.22 -28.07
C GLU A 133 7.68 7.20 -27.69
N GLU A 134 7.34 8.50 -27.57
CA GLU A 134 8.27 9.52 -27.10
C GLU A 134 8.75 9.26 -25.65
N LEU A 135 7.85 8.84 -24.75
CA LEU A 135 8.26 8.47 -23.39
C LEU A 135 9.13 7.20 -23.36
N GLN A 136 8.88 6.24 -24.24
CA GLN A 136 9.71 5.04 -24.37
C GLN A 136 11.12 5.37 -24.88
N GLU A 137 11.25 6.34 -25.77
CA GLU A 137 12.57 6.86 -26.19
C GLU A 137 13.29 7.52 -25.01
N ILE A 138 12.58 8.31 -24.21
CA ILE A 138 13.13 8.89 -22.97
C ILE A 138 13.58 7.80 -22.00
N GLN A 139 12.83 6.69 -21.86
CA GLN A 139 13.24 5.55 -21.04
C GLN A 139 14.56 4.94 -21.53
N ARG A 140 14.72 4.74 -22.85
CA ARG A 140 15.99 4.26 -23.44
C ARG A 140 17.14 5.21 -23.16
N ARG A 141 16.91 6.51 -23.25
CA ARG A 141 17.90 7.55 -22.93
C ARG A 141 18.30 7.53 -21.45
N LEU A 142 17.33 7.33 -20.54
CA LEU A 142 17.61 7.13 -19.11
C LEU A 142 18.46 5.89 -18.85
N GLU A 143 18.18 4.78 -19.55
CA GLU A 143 18.97 3.54 -19.47
C GLU A 143 20.41 3.74 -20.00
N SER A 144 20.60 4.64 -20.96
CA SER A 144 21.93 5.02 -21.48
C SER A 144 22.73 5.93 -20.53
N GLY A 145 22.13 6.37 -19.42
CA GLY A 145 22.79 7.17 -18.37
C GLY A 145 22.50 8.66 -18.41
N GLU A 146 21.59 9.14 -19.27
CA GLU A 146 21.14 10.53 -19.22
C GLU A 146 20.37 10.84 -17.93
N SER A 147 20.50 12.06 -17.41
CA SER A 147 19.81 12.43 -16.17
C SER A 147 18.33 12.76 -16.41
N PHE A 148 17.48 12.31 -15.49
CA PHE A 148 16.03 12.53 -15.54
C PHE A 148 15.70 14.02 -15.56
N GLU A 149 16.45 14.83 -14.82
CA GLU A 149 16.27 16.27 -14.72
C GLU A 149 16.55 16.98 -16.06
N SER A 150 17.51 16.48 -16.84
CA SER A 150 17.83 17.04 -18.17
C SER A 150 16.74 16.71 -19.17
N LEU A 151 16.31 15.44 -19.22
CA LEU A 151 15.22 15.00 -20.10
C LEU A 151 13.89 15.68 -19.73
N ALA A 152 13.64 15.90 -18.44
CA ALA A 152 12.48 16.66 -17.99
C ALA A 152 12.52 18.11 -18.45
N LYS A 153 13.68 18.78 -18.39
CA LYS A 153 13.85 20.16 -18.90
C LYS A 153 13.67 20.24 -20.41
N GLU A 154 14.16 19.25 -21.13
CA GLU A 154 14.10 19.18 -22.59
C GLU A 154 12.67 18.96 -23.09
N ARG A 155 11.98 17.95 -22.53
CA ARG A 155 10.76 17.41 -23.14
C ARG A 155 9.47 17.63 -22.36
N SER A 156 9.50 17.76 -21.03
CA SER A 156 8.28 17.76 -20.21
C SER A 156 7.34 18.93 -20.56
N ASP A 157 6.07 18.63 -20.77
CA ASP A 157 4.99 19.60 -21.01
C ASP A 157 4.41 20.21 -19.71
N CYS A 158 4.86 19.74 -18.55
CA CYS A 158 4.49 20.29 -17.26
C CYS A 158 5.38 21.48 -16.90
N SER A 159 4.85 22.48 -16.18
CA SER A 159 5.62 23.62 -15.68
C SER A 159 6.75 23.24 -14.71
N SER A 160 6.72 22.01 -14.15
CA SER A 160 7.78 21.43 -13.32
C SER A 160 9.11 21.23 -14.08
N TYR A 161 9.11 21.29 -15.43
CA TYR A 161 10.33 21.19 -16.24
C TYR A 161 11.43 22.16 -15.77
N LYS A 162 11.07 23.37 -15.32
CA LYS A 162 12.00 24.38 -14.78
C LYS A 162 12.81 23.87 -13.58
N ARG A 163 12.25 22.93 -12.82
CA ARG A 163 12.85 22.27 -11.65
C ARG A 163 13.31 20.84 -11.96
N GLY A 164 13.58 20.52 -13.23
CA GLY A 164 13.97 19.15 -13.62
C GLY A 164 12.86 18.12 -13.40
N GLY A 165 11.59 18.54 -13.48
CA GLY A 165 10.44 17.67 -13.27
C GLY A 165 10.03 17.51 -11.80
N ASP A 166 10.68 18.19 -10.85
CA ASP A 166 10.37 18.04 -9.42
C ASP A 166 8.99 18.60 -9.06
N LEU A 167 8.15 17.72 -8.53
CA LEU A 167 6.82 18.05 -8.00
C LEU A 167 6.85 18.41 -6.51
N GLY A 168 7.97 18.17 -5.82
CA GLY A 168 8.07 18.29 -4.38
C GLY A 168 7.36 17.12 -3.66
N PHE A 169 7.19 17.27 -2.35
CA PHE A 169 6.48 16.28 -1.54
C PHE A 169 4.97 16.37 -1.76
N PHE A 170 4.32 15.22 -1.92
CA PHE A 170 2.87 15.10 -1.95
C PHE A 170 2.41 13.87 -1.18
N GLY A 171 1.25 13.99 -0.56
CA GLY A 171 0.55 12.92 0.14
C GLY A 171 -0.58 12.32 -0.71
N LYS A 172 -1.28 11.36 -0.13
CA LYS A 172 -2.48 10.76 -0.75
C LYS A 172 -3.60 11.79 -0.92
N GLY A 173 -4.29 11.76 -2.04
CA GLY A 173 -5.36 12.68 -2.44
C GLY A 173 -4.88 14.03 -3.00
N GLU A 174 -3.57 14.24 -3.19
CA GLU A 174 -3.03 15.50 -3.75
C GLU A 174 -2.75 15.44 -5.26
N MET A 175 -2.70 14.23 -5.84
CA MET A 175 -2.44 13.98 -7.27
C MET A 175 -3.58 13.18 -7.91
N GLN A 176 -3.56 13.03 -9.24
CA GLN A 176 -4.50 12.14 -9.94
C GLN A 176 -4.29 10.68 -9.49
N GLY A 177 -5.39 9.92 -9.36
CA GLY A 177 -5.36 8.59 -8.72
C GLY A 177 -4.39 7.60 -9.37
N SER A 178 -4.26 7.59 -10.70
CA SER A 178 -3.30 6.73 -11.40
C SER A 178 -1.85 7.15 -11.16
N PHE A 179 -1.57 8.46 -11.15
CA PHE A 179 -0.24 9.01 -10.84
C PHE A 179 0.16 8.69 -9.40
N GLU A 180 -0.74 8.91 -8.45
CA GLU A 180 -0.51 8.64 -7.04
C GLU A 180 -0.21 7.16 -6.80
N LYS A 181 -1.06 6.27 -7.34
CA LYS A 181 -0.87 4.83 -7.18
C LYS A 181 0.49 4.38 -7.68
N ALA A 182 0.94 4.88 -8.83
CA ALA A 182 2.27 4.59 -9.36
C ALA A 182 3.38 5.16 -8.48
N ALA A 183 3.29 6.44 -8.08
CA ALA A 183 4.31 7.11 -7.27
C ALA A 183 4.54 6.45 -5.91
N PHE A 184 3.47 6.04 -5.22
CA PHE A 184 3.56 5.37 -3.92
C PHE A 184 3.99 3.90 -4.02
N ALA A 185 3.85 3.26 -5.20
CA ALA A 185 4.33 1.90 -5.44
C ALA A 185 5.84 1.84 -5.72
N LEU A 186 6.44 2.94 -6.19
CA LEU A 186 7.87 3.00 -6.48
C LEU A 186 8.71 3.02 -5.20
N LYS A 187 9.89 2.38 -5.25
CA LYS A 187 10.95 2.56 -4.26
C LYS A 187 11.75 3.83 -4.52
N VAL A 188 12.46 4.30 -3.50
CA VAL A 188 13.35 5.46 -3.65
C VAL A 188 14.44 5.15 -4.69
N GLY A 189 14.57 6.03 -5.69
CA GLY A 189 15.49 5.91 -6.82
C GLY A 189 14.87 5.23 -8.05
N GLU A 190 13.72 4.58 -7.91
CA GLU A 190 13.07 3.82 -8.97
C GLU A 190 12.32 4.72 -9.96
N THR A 191 12.30 4.30 -11.23
CA THR A 191 11.52 4.93 -12.29
C THR A 191 10.41 3.99 -12.72
N SER A 192 9.20 4.51 -12.83
CA SER A 192 8.01 3.79 -13.31
C SER A 192 8.05 3.48 -14.80
N GLY A 193 7.12 2.63 -15.24
CA GLY A 193 6.69 2.59 -16.64
C GLY A 193 5.88 3.82 -17.04
N VAL A 194 5.29 3.78 -18.24
CA VAL A 194 4.39 4.85 -18.69
C VAL A 194 3.08 4.82 -17.89
N VAL A 195 2.76 5.93 -17.24
CA VAL A 195 1.56 6.11 -16.43
C VAL A 195 0.61 7.07 -17.12
N GLU A 196 -0.61 6.62 -17.36
CA GLU A 196 -1.63 7.42 -18.03
C GLU A 196 -2.51 8.18 -17.03
N THR A 197 -2.85 9.41 -17.38
CA THR A 197 -3.67 10.31 -16.56
C THR A 197 -4.53 11.18 -17.50
N GLU A 198 -5.48 11.95 -16.96
CA GLU A 198 -6.23 12.94 -17.75
C GLU A 198 -5.33 14.06 -18.29
N SER A 199 -4.18 14.30 -17.66
CA SER A 199 -3.23 15.32 -18.11
C SER A 199 -2.38 14.89 -19.31
N GLY A 200 -2.37 13.60 -19.65
CA GLY A 200 -1.46 12.99 -20.61
C GLY A 200 -0.74 11.78 -20.01
N VAL A 201 0.38 11.40 -20.63
CA VAL A 201 1.20 10.26 -20.22
C VAL A 201 2.44 10.73 -19.46
N HIS A 202 2.83 10.00 -18.43
CA HIS A 202 3.89 10.38 -17.51
C HIS A 202 4.92 9.28 -17.37
N LEU A 203 6.17 9.70 -17.20
CA LEU A 203 7.20 8.92 -16.57
C LEU A 203 7.48 9.50 -15.18
N ILE A 204 7.51 8.65 -14.15
CA ILE A 204 7.66 9.09 -12.75
C ILE A 204 8.91 8.46 -12.17
N LYS A 205 9.74 9.25 -11.50
CA LYS A 205 10.88 8.78 -10.70
C LYS A 205 10.70 9.19 -9.25
N ARG A 206 10.76 8.24 -8.32
CA ARG A 206 10.70 8.55 -6.89
C ARG A 206 12.09 8.90 -6.38
N VAL A 207 12.23 10.06 -5.73
CA VAL A 207 13.49 10.51 -5.15
C VAL A 207 13.52 10.41 -3.63
N GLN A 208 12.35 10.46 -2.96
CA GLN A 208 12.19 10.25 -1.51
C GLN A 208 10.84 9.57 -1.22
#